data_AF-A0A937NLL7-F1
#
_entry.id   AF-A0A937NLL7-F1
#
_cell.length_a   1.000
_cell.length_b   1.000
_cell.length_c   1.000
_cell.angle_alpha   90.00
_cell.angle_beta   90.00
_cell.angle_gamma   90.00
#
_symmetry.space_group_name_H-M   'P 1'
#
loop_
_entity.id
_entity.type
_entity.pdbx_description
1 polymer ?
#
loop_
_entity_poly.entity_id
_entity_poly.type
_entity_poly.pdbx_seq_one_letter_code
_entity_poly.pdbx_strand_id
1 'polypeptide(L)'
;MNLSHVFILASQPLFAQGVQSLLSGQPGIEVVGVAIVGPDTFAQVQAAAPDVVIIEAGGEEQSRLVAQALESIPGAKVVGLTLEDDRIHTYYQQMKRGRRVEDLLEAVRGRLDWRGRSPEILRLFVLFQGHYGRRILGNVRRFAPAAWTVEAWRAPADLPLVVDDPLVFLPMHLPVADLVLSLGESTGAAQLLPSIVERTSARAVIAPVDSVAWLPDGLAGQLRVQLMEMGVTGVFPKPFCSLTERSYNGPGTGAKSDGPGTGAQSGVRQQEVSFENPWIGEFAHHFGRPAFRIECDGQRCQRPLRVLAAGCQRIVKVEVERDAACGCARSVARQLVGVDVREAIQRAGLFHHHYPCRATKCVDPALGEPLIQASGNFMRQAVEVEIGRE
;
A
#
# COMPACT_ATOMS: atom_id res chain seq x y z
N MET A 1 -28.24 5.50 13.88
CA MET A 1 -27.64 4.38 13.12
C MET A 1 -28.13 4.54 11.68
N ASN A 2 -27.25 4.51 10.67
CA ASN A 2 -27.75 4.53 9.28
C ASN A 2 -28.41 3.18 9.01
N LEU A 3 -29.59 3.22 8.40
CA LEU A 3 -30.32 2.05 7.94
C LEU A 3 -29.58 1.47 6.71
N SER A 4 -29.32 0.17 6.71
CA SER A 4 -28.74 -0.54 5.58
C SER A 4 -29.84 -1.22 4.78
N HIS A 5 -30.02 -0.80 3.52
CA HIS A 5 -30.96 -1.42 2.60
C HIS A 5 -30.31 -2.65 1.94
N VAL A 6 -30.86 -3.82 2.20
CA VAL A 6 -30.32 -5.11 1.76
C VAL A 6 -31.23 -5.70 0.70
N PHE A 7 -30.64 -6.11 -0.43
CA PHE A 7 -31.30 -6.89 -1.45
C PHE A 7 -30.74 -8.32 -1.47
N ILE A 8 -31.61 -9.33 -1.51
CA ILE A 8 -31.21 -10.74 -1.52
C ILE A 8 -31.44 -11.32 -2.91
N LEU A 9 -30.36 -11.78 -3.53
CA LEU A 9 -30.34 -12.47 -4.81
C LEU A 9 -30.00 -13.94 -4.55
N ALA A 10 -30.93 -14.84 -4.79
CA ALA A 10 -30.78 -16.25 -4.44
C ALA A 10 -31.01 -17.16 -5.65
N SER A 11 -30.33 -18.30 -5.72
CA SER A 11 -30.66 -19.35 -6.70
C SER A 11 -31.78 -20.25 -6.17
N GLN A 12 -31.98 -20.32 -4.85
CA GLN A 12 -32.99 -21.15 -4.19
C GLN A 12 -33.97 -20.32 -3.33
N PRO A 13 -35.29 -20.52 -3.47
CA PRO A 13 -36.29 -19.79 -2.68
C PRO A 13 -36.18 -19.99 -1.16
N LEU A 14 -35.86 -21.21 -0.72
CA LEU A 14 -35.74 -21.52 0.72
C LEU A 14 -34.53 -20.83 1.35
N PHE A 15 -33.44 -20.68 0.61
CA PHE A 15 -32.26 -19.94 1.05
C PHE A 15 -32.59 -18.46 1.24
N ALA A 16 -33.24 -17.86 0.25
CA ALA A 16 -33.67 -16.47 0.28
C ALA A 16 -34.57 -16.18 1.51
N GLN A 17 -35.53 -17.07 1.76
CA GLN A 17 -36.42 -16.99 2.93
C GLN A 17 -35.66 -17.12 4.25
N GLY A 18 -34.70 -18.04 4.33
CA GLY A 18 -33.85 -18.20 5.51
C GLY A 18 -33.06 -16.94 5.83
N VAL A 19 -32.35 -16.39 4.84
CA VAL A 19 -31.57 -15.14 5.01
C VAL A 19 -32.50 -13.97 5.33
N GLN A 20 -33.63 -13.81 4.63
CA GLN A 20 -34.59 -12.76 4.90
C GLN A 20 -35.13 -12.83 6.33
N SER A 21 -35.46 -14.04 6.82
CA SER A 21 -35.94 -14.24 8.19
C SER A 21 -34.86 -13.92 9.24
N LEU A 22 -33.59 -14.19 8.96
CA LEU A 22 -32.47 -13.88 9.87
C LEU A 22 -32.22 -12.36 9.97
N LEU A 23 -32.38 -11.64 8.86
CA LEU A 23 -32.19 -10.19 8.80
C LEU A 23 -33.43 -9.43 9.29
N SER A 24 -34.61 -10.01 9.18
CA SER A 24 -35.87 -9.43 9.66
C SER A 24 -35.84 -9.21 11.17
N GLY A 25 -36.15 -8.00 11.61
CA GLY A 25 -36.13 -7.62 13.03
C GLY A 25 -34.76 -7.21 13.57
N GLN A 26 -33.71 -7.23 12.76
CA GLN A 26 -32.40 -6.72 13.16
C GLN A 26 -32.37 -5.18 13.11
N PRO A 27 -32.04 -4.49 14.22
CA PRO A 27 -31.99 -3.03 14.22
C PRO A 27 -30.94 -2.52 13.23
N GLY A 28 -31.33 -1.54 12.40
CA GLY A 28 -30.47 -0.91 11.40
C GLY A 28 -30.35 -1.65 10.07
N ILE A 29 -31.11 -2.72 9.84
CA ILE A 29 -31.17 -3.45 8.56
C ILE A 29 -32.61 -3.43 8.04
N GLU A 30 -32.78 -3.09 6.77
CA GLU A 30 -34.05 -3.20 6.04
C GLU A 30 -33.85 -4.05 4.79
N VAL A 31 -34.65 -5.10 4.62
CA VAL A 31 -34.61 -5.90 3.39
C VAL A 31 -35.53 -5.25 2.36
N VAL A 32 -34.93 -4.60 1.36
CA VAL A 32 -35.64 -3.81 0.33
C VAL A 32 -36.06 -4.64 -0.88
N GLY A 33 -35.56 -5.87 -1.00
CA GLY A 33 -36.01 -6.79 -2.03
C GLY A 33 -35.40 -8.17 -1.92
N VAL A 34 -36.12 -9.15 -2.47
CA VAL A 34 -35.69 -10.54 -2.58
C VAL A 34 -36.06 -11.03 -3.97
N ALA A 35 -35.11 -11.58 -4.71
CA ALA A 35 -35.35 -12.12 -6.03
C ALA A 35 -34.55 -13.39 -6.30
N ILE A 36 -35.09 -14.22 -7.18
CA ILE A 36 -34.42 -15.43 -7.66
C ILE A 36 -33.62 -15.09 -8.91
N VAL A 37 -32.39 -15.60 -9.01
CA VAL A 37 -31.49 -15.35 -10.14
C VAL A 37 -32.17 -15.71 -11.46
N GLY A 38 -32.28 -14.70 -12.32
CA GLY A 38 -32.90 -14.76 -13.64
C GLY A 38 -32.55 -13.52 -14.48
N PRO A 39 -32.97 -13.49 -15.76
CA PRO A 39 -32.53 -12.49 -16.74
C PRO A 39 -32.85 -11.03 -16.36
N ASP A 40 -33.96 -10.77 -15.67
CA ASP A 40 -34.41 -9.40 -15.33
C ASP A 40 -34.02 -8.96 -13.91
N THR A 41 -33.25 -9.78 -13.19
CA THR A 41 -33.09 -9.61 -11.74
C THR A 41 -32.25 -8.39 -11.39
N PHE A 42 -31.21 -8.10 -12.16
CA PHE A 42 -30.36 -6.93 -11.90
C PHE A 42 -31.08 -5.59 -12.14
N ALA A 43 -32.08 -5.55 -13.02
CA ALA A 43 -32.94 -4.37 -13.18
C ALA A 43 -33.77 -4.11 -11.91
N GLN A 44 -34.26 -5.18 -11.26
CA GLN A 44 -34.97 -5.08 -9.99
C GLN A 44 -34.04 -4.64 -8.86
N VAL A 45 -32.82 -5.17 -8.82
CA VAL A 45 -31.83 -4.80 -7.81
C VAL A 45 -31.42 -3.33 -7.98
N GLN A 46 -31.20 -2.87 -9.21
CA GLN A 46 -30.91 -1.45 -9.50
C GLN A 46 -32.07 -0.53 -9.09
N ALA A 47 -33.31 -0.90 -9.40
CA ALA A 47 -34.49 -0.11 -9.06
C ALA A 47 -34.68 0.02 -7.54
N ALA A 48 -34.28 -1.00 -6.77
CA ALA A 48 -34.35 -0.99 -5.31
C ALA A 48 -33.22 -0.17 -4.63
N ALA A 49 -32.20 0.24 -5.40
CA ALA A 49 -31.05 1.04 -4.93
C ALA A 49 -30.46 0.59 -3.56
N PRO A 50 -30.07 -0.70 -3.41
CA PRO A 50 -29.62 -1.22 -2.13
C PRO A 50 -28.21 -0.76 -1.76
N ASP A 51 -27.96 -0.67 -0.46
CA ASP A 51 -26.61 -0.48 0.11
C ASP A 51 -25.81 -1.80 0.11
N VAL A 52 -26.50 -2.94 0.20
CA VAL A 52 -25.90 -4.29 0.26
C VAL A 52 -26.68 -5.26 -0.63
N VAL A 53 -25.98 -6.06 -1.44
CA VAL A 53 -26.55 -7.16 -2.23
C VAL A 53 -25.99 -8.48 -1.72
N ILE A 54 -26.85 -9.37 -1.23
CA ILE A 54 -26.49 -10.73 -0.84
C ILE A 54 -26.70 -11.66 -2.03
N ILE A 55 -25.71 -12.46 -2.40
CA ILE A 55 -25.76 -13.38 -3.55
C ILE A 55 -25.56 -14.82 -3.08
N GLU A 56 -26.54 -15.69 -3.27
CA GLU A 56 -26.39 -17.14 -3.12
C GLU A 56 -25.80 -17.74 -4.41
N ALA A 57 -24.58 -18.27 -4.37
CA ALA A 57 -24.02 -19.05 -5.47
C ALA A 57 -22.75 -19.80 -5.05
N GLY A 58 -22.48 -20.94 -5.69
CA GLY A 58 -21.24 -21.70 -5.56
C GLY A 58 -20.35 -21.58 -6.80
N GLY A 59 -19.03 -21.73 -6.62
CA GLY A 59 -18.06 -21.89 -7.72
C GLY A 59 -18.03 -20.75 -8.76
N GLU A 60 -18.01 -21.11 -10.05
CA GLU A 60 -17.90 -20.16 -11.17
C GLU A 60 -19.14 -19.28 -11.34
N GLU A 61 -20.32 -19.77 -10.96
CA GLU A 61 -21.58 -19.02 -11.04
C GLU A 61 -21.56 -17.79 -10.12
N GLN A 62 -21.00 -17.94 -8.92
CA GLN A 62 -20.83 -16.85 -7.96
C GLN A 62 -19.94 -15.75 -8.51
N SER A 63 -18.83 -16.11 -9.16
CA SER A 63 -17.91 -15.15 -9.76
C SER A 63 -18.59 -14.32 -10.85
N ARG A 64 -19.43 -14.96 -11.68
CA ARG A 64 -20.18 -14.28 -12.73
C ARG A 64 -21.23 -13.32 -12.17
N LEU A 65 -22.02 -13.77 -11.18
CA LEU A 65 -23.08 -12.95 -10.58
C LEU A 65 -22.52 -11.77 -9.78
N VAL A 66 -21.39 -11.98 -9.08
CA VAL A 66 -20.67 -10.91 -8.39
C VAL A 66 -20.16 -9.86 -9.38
N ALA A 67 -19.53 -10.28 -10.48
CA ALA A 67 -19.04 -9.35 -11.51
C ALA A 67 -20.19 -8.51 -12.09
N GLN A 68 -21.32 -9.15 -12.41
CA GLN A 68 -22.52 -8.47 -12.90
C GLN A 68 -23.13 -7.50 -11.88
N ALA A 69 -23.15 -7.87 -10.59
CA ALA A 69 -23.64 -6.99 -9.53
C ALA A 69 -22.75 -5.75 -9.36
N LEU A 70 -21.43 -5.91 -9.39
CA LEU A 70 -20.46 -4.83 -9.26
C LEU A 70 -20.52 -3.85 -10.45
N GLU A 71 -20.72 -4.37 -11.67
CA GLU A 71 -20.89 -3.55 -12.86
C GLU A 71 -22.23 -2.79 -12.87
N SER A 72 -23.29 -3.46 -12.40
CA SER A 72 -24.65 -2.93 -12.48
C SER A 72 -24.97 -1.92 -11.37
N ILE A 73 -24.33 -2.04 -10.20
CA ILE A 73 -24.67 -1.24 -9.01
C ILE A 73 -23.39 -0.69 -8.37
N PRO A 74 -22.74 0.29 -9.01
CA PRO A 74 -21.51 0.87 -8.50
C PRO A 74 -21.76 1.56 -7.14
N GLY A 75 -21.14 1.01 -6.09
CA GLY A 75 -21.23 1.53 -4.72
C GLY A 75 -22.00 0.65 -3.73
N ALA A 76 -22.73 -0.37 -4.19
CA ALA A 76 -23.35 -1.36 -3.31
C ALA A 76 -22.33 -2.41 -2.85
N LYS A 77 -22.43 -2.84 -1.59
CA LYS A 77 -21.60 -3.90 -1.02
C LYS A 77 -22.14 -5.27 -1.44
N VAL A 78 -21.33 -6.11 -2.07
CA VAL A 78 -21.75 -7.46 -2.46
C VAL A 78 -21.28 -8.48 -1.42
N VAL A 79 -22.18 -9.34 -0.93
CA VAL A 79 -21.91 -10.42 0.02
C VAL A 79 -22.35 -11.75 -0.60
N GLY A 80 -21.40 -12.58 -1.02
CA GLY A 80 -21.71 -13.92 -1.48
C GLY A 80 -21.88 -14.91 -0.33
N LEU A 81 -22.83 -15.83 -0.44
CA LEU A 81 -23.03 -16.92 0.49
C LEU A 81 -23.04 -18.24 -0.28
N THR A 82 -22.41 -19.26 0.27
CA THR A 82 -22.42 -20.62 -0.28
C THR A 82 -22.90 -21.62 0.77
N LEU A 83 -23.67 -22.61 0.31
CA LEU A 83 -24.21 -23.69 1.13
C LEU A 83 -23.26 -24.89 1.22
N GLU A 84 -22.23 -24.95 0.38
CA GLU A 84 -21.37 -26.14 0.25
C GLU A 84 -20.31 -26.25 1.36
N ASP A 85 -19.92 -25.14 1.99
CA ASP A 85 -18.87 -25.11 3.01
C ASP A 85 -19.12 -24.16 4.20
N ASP A 86 -20.38 -23.73 4.39
CA ASP A 86 -20.81 -22.78 5.44
C ASP A 86 -19.99 -21.46 5.45
N ARG A 87 -19.56 -20.96 4.28
CA ARG A 87 -18.72 -19.75 4.18
C ARG A 87 -19.50 -18.52 3.70
N ILE A 88 -19.14 -17.39 4.30
CA ILE A 88 -19.59 -16.05 3.91
C ILE A 88 -18.47 -15.37 3.15
N HIS A 89 -18.73 -15.02 1.90
CA HIS A 89 -17.82 -14.28 1.02
C HIS A 89 -18.27 -12.82 0.97
N THR A 90 -17.37 -11.85 1.14
CA THR A 90 -17.71 -10.42 0.96
C THR A 90 -16.92 -9.89 -0.22
N TYR A 91 -17.60 -9.55 -1.32
CA TYR A 91 -16.96 -9.10 -2.55
C TYR A 91 -16.88 -7.58 -2.59
N TYR A 92 -15.90 -7.07 -1.84
CA TYR A 92 -15.19 -5.81 -2.11
C TYR A 92 -13.78 -5.97 -1.53
N GLN A 93 -12.81 -6.30 -2.39
CA GLN A 93 -11.35 -6.42 -2.13
C GLN A 93 -10.85 -7.24 -0.90
N GLN A 94 -11.67 -7.97 -0.13
CA GLN A 94 -11.20 -8.85 0.96
C GLN A 94 -12.05 -10.12 1.17
N MET A 95 -11.40 -11.27 1.35
CA MET A 95 -12.03 -12.52 1.81
C MET A 95 -12.07 -12.54 3.35
N LYS A 96 -13.27 -12.59 3.96
CA LYS A 96 -13.45 -12.87 5.40
C LYS A 96 -14.01 -14.29 5.56
N ARG A 97 -13.56 -15.04 6.58
CA ARG A 97 -14.09 -16.38 6.88
C ARG A 97 -15.05 -16.29 8.07
N GLY A 98 -16.35 -16.43 7.82
CA GLY A 98 -17.39 -16.54 8.84
C GLY A 98 -17.95 -17.96 8.93
N ARG A 99 -18.43 -18.36 10.11
CA ARG A 99 -19.09 -19.66 10.37
C ARG A 99 -20.36 -19.52 11.21
N ARG A 100 -20.76 -18.30 11.58
CA ARG A 100 -21.91 -18.02 12.45
C ARG A 100 -22.79 -16.91 11.87
N VAL A 101 -24.05 -16.86 12.30
CA VAL A 101 -25.02 -15.84 11.87
C VAL A 101 -24.52 -14.43 12.24
N GLU A 102 -23.79 -14.30 13.35
CA GLU A 102 -23.18 -13.05 13.77
C GLU A 102 -22.16 -12.52 12.75
N ASP A 103 -21.44 -13.41 12.04
CA ASP A 103 -20.49 -13.03 11.00
C ASP A 103 -21.22 -12.48 9.76
N LEU A 104 -22.42 -13.01 9.47
CA LEU A 104 -23.31 -12.48 8.44
C LEU A 104 -23.84 -11.12 8.84
N LEU A 105 -24.28 -10.97 10.09
CA LEU A 105 -24.74 -9.69 10.61
C LEU A 105 -23.60 -8.67 10.66
N GLU A 106 -22.36 -9.07 10.95
CA GLU A 106 -21.18 -8.21 10.84
C GLU A 106 -20.86 -7.88 9.38
N ALA A 107 -20.99 -8.82 8.46
CA ALA A 107 -20.81 -8.55 7.03
C ALA A 107 -21.89 -7.59 6.50
N VAL A 108 -23.14 -7.66 6.97
CA VAL A 108 -24.24 -6.78 6.53
C VAL A 108 -24.19 -5.42 7.24
N ARG A 109 -24.02 -5.40 8.57
CA ARG A 109 -23.94 -4.16 9.39
C ARG A 109 -22.61 -3.45 9.28
N GLY A 110 -21.56 -4.20 8.97
CA GLY A 110 -20.23 -3.69 8.79
C GLY A 110 -20.28 -2.65 7.70
N ARG A 111 -20.27 -1.38 8.12
CA ARG A 111 -19.85 -0.28 7.27
C ARG A 111 -18.53 -0.73 6.64
N LEU A 112 -18.33 -0.38 5.37
CA LEU A 112 -16.99 -0.39 4.79
C LEU A 112 -16.10 0.46 5.70
N ASP A 113 -15.47 -0.18 6.68
CA ASP A 113 -14.72 0.47 7.75
C ASP A 113 -13.33 0.83 7.22
N TRP A 114 -13.32 1.75 6.25
CA TRP A 114 -12.32 2.81 6.21
C TRP A 114 -12.77 4.01 7.08
N ARG A 115 -14.05 4.08 7.47
CA ARG A 115 -14.65 5.23 8.18
C ARG A 115 -14.81 5.06 9.70
N GLY A 116 -13.98 4.23 10.32
CA GLY A 116 -13.86 4.16 11.79
C GLY A 116 -12.66 4.92 12.35
N ARG A 117 -11.55 4.97 11.59
CA ARG A 117 -10.39 5.83 11.85
C ARG A 117 -9.99 6.46 10.53
N SER A 118 -9.90 7.79 10.49
CA SER A 118 -9.26 8.47 9.36
C SER A 118 -7.82 7.92 9.23
N PRO A 119 -7.31 7.64 8.02
CA PRO A 119 -5.89 7.32 7.84
C PRO A 119 -4.97 8.37 8.48
N GLU A 120 -5.44 9.61 8.63
CA GLU A 120 -4.77 10.69 9.38
C GLU A 120 -4.39 10.29 10.82
N ILE A 121 -5.09 9.32 11.43
CA ILE A 121 -4.78 8.73 12.76
C ILE A 121 -4.22 7.31 12.56
N LEU A 122 -3.03 7.21 11.99
CA LEU A 122 -2.37 5.93 11.67
C LEU A 122 -1.67 5.31 12.89
N ARG A 123 -1.96 4.04 13.20
CA ARG A 123 -1.13 3.24 14.11
C ARG A 123 -0.15 2.40 13.30
N LEU A 124 1.11 2.83 13.32
CA LEU A 124 2.21 2.19 12.63
C LEU A 124 2.98 1.30 13.60
N PHE A 125 3.12 0.02 13.25
CA PHE A 125 4.05 -0.89 13.92
C PHE A 125 5.26 -1.15 13.04
N VAL A 126 6.46 -0.88 13.57
CA VAL A 126 7.71 -1.02 12.83
C VAL A 126 8.51 -2.20 13.37
N LEU A 127 8.64 -3.24 12.56
CA LEU A 127 9.68 -4.26 12.75
C LEU A 127 10.99 -3.68 12.21
N PHE A 128 12.08 -3.72 12.98
CA PHE A 128 13.38 -3.29 12.46
C PHE A 128 14.56 -4.14 12.93
N GLN A 129 15.59 -4.19 12.11
CA GLN A 129 16.92 -4.70 12.47
C GLN A 129 18.01 -3.69 12.09
N GLY A 130 19.21 -3.92 12.65
CA GLY A 130 20.42 -3.18 12.31
C GLY A 130 20.33 -1.65 12.45
N HIS A 131 21.25 -0.97 11.78
CA HIS A 131 21.34 0.50 11.82
C HIS A 131 20.41 1.17 10.81
N TYR A 132 20.06 0.48 9.72
CA TYR A 132 19.28 1.08 8.65
C TYR A 132 17.81 1.18 9.01
N GLY A 133 17.24 0.07 9.51
CA GLY A 133 15.90 0.06 10.05
C GLY A 133 15.75 1.05 11.19
N ARG A 134 16.76 1.14 12.09
CA ARG A 134 16.79 2.14 13.16
C ARG A 134 16.78 3.58 12.63
N ARG A 135 17.54 3.87 11.56
CA ARG A 135 17.58 5.22 10.98
C ARG A 135 16.26 5.59 10.31
N ILE A 136 15.66 4.68 9.55
CA ILE A 136 14.34 4.88 8.95
C ILE A 136 13.31 5.12 10.06
N LEU A 137 13.28 4.30 11.11
CA LEU A 137 12.40 4.49 12.27
C LEU A 137 12.60 5.87 12.91
N GLY A 138 13.85 6.31 13.06
CA GLY A 138 14.18 7.64 13.59
C GLY A 138 13.65 8.78 12.71
N ASN A 139 13.75 8.65 11.38
CA ASN A 139 13.20 9.64 10.44
C ASN A 139 11.66 9.65 10.49
N VAL A 140 11.04 8.48 10.45
CA VAL A 140 9.58 8.33 10.53
C VAL A 140 9.06 8.94 11.82
N ARG A 141 9.62 8.61 12.99
CA ARG A 141 9.20 9.19 14.28
C ARG A 141 9.36 10.71 14.34
N ARG A 142 10.35 11.26 13.65
CA ARG A 142 10.63 12.69 13.66
C ARG A 142 9.67 13.51 12.78
N PHE A 143 9.20 12.92 11.67
CA PHE A 143 8.48 13.66 10.63
C PHE A 143 7.09 13.11 10.31
N ALA A 144 6.66 12.03 10.97
CA ALA A 144 5.29 11.56 10.85
C ALA A 144 4.31 12.62 11.41
N PRO A 145 3.07 12.68 10.89
CA PRO A 145 2.00 13.46 11.48
C PRO A 145 1.83 13.21 12.97
N ALA A 146 1.52 14.26 13.73
CA ALA A 146 1.35 14.18 15.19
C ALA A 146 0.22 13.22 15.62
N ALA A 147 -0.74 12.95 14.73
CA ALA A 147 -1.83 12.03 14.96
C ALA A 147 -1.43 10.54 14.79
N TRP A 148 -0.23 10.25 14.26
CA TRP A 148 0.25 8.88 14.14
C TRP A 148 0.81 8.36 15.46
N THR A 149 0.59 7.09 15.73
CA THR A 149 1.30 6.35 16.78
C THR A 149 2.32 5.43 16.14
N VAL A 150 3.59 5.54 16.52
CA VAL A 150 4.70 4.76 15.94
C VAL A 150 5.34 3.86 16.98
N GLU A 151 4.79 2.65 17.08
CA GLU A 151 5.35 1.57 17.90
C GLU A 151 6.40 0.80 17.11
N ALA A 152 7.40 0.25 17.82
CA ALA A 152 8.47 -0.46 17.15
C ALA A 152 9.02 -1.61 17.99
N TRP A 153 9.40 -2.67 17.30
CA TRP A 153 10.08 -3.82 17.88
C TRP A 153 11.35 -4.13 17.09
N ARG A 154 12.44 -4.34 17.83
CA ARG A 154 13.72 -4.75 17.26
C ARG A 154 13.74 -6.27 17.18
N ALA A 155 13.78 -6.82 15.97
CA ALA A 155 13.93 -8.26 15.80
C ALA A 155 15.31 -8.75 16.27
N PRO A 156 15.40 -10.01 16.76
CA PRO A 156 16.66 -10.66 17.08
C PRO A 156 17.62 -10.63 15.88
N ALA A 157 18.92 -10.50 16.11
CA ALA A 157 19.91 -10.43 15.04
C ALA A 157 20.33 -11.82 14.52
N ASP A 158 20.07 -12.85 15.31
CA ASP A 158 20.50 -14.25 15.18
C ASP A 158 19.37 -15.17 14.69
N LEU A 159 18.39 -14.60 13.97
CA LEU A 159 17.32 -15.40 13.36
C LEU A 159 17.89 -16.42 12.37
N PRO A 160 17.37 -17.67 12.37
CA PRO A 160 17.81 -18.69 11.42
C PRO A 160 17.45 -18.30 9.99
N LEU A 161 18.11 -18.93 9.01
CA LEU A 161 17.85 -18.70 7.59
C LEU A 161 16.42 -19.09 7.21
N VAL A 162 15.92 -20.17 7.82
CA VAL A 162 14.56 -20.69 7.69
C VAL A 162 13.92 -20.67 9.08
N VAL A 163 12.74 -20.09 9.19
CA VAL A 163 12.00 -19.96 10.46
C VAL A 163 10.80 -20.91 10.44
N ASP A 164 10.92 -22.05 11.12
CA ASP A 164 9.84 -23.06 11.15
C ASP A 164 8.71 -22.70 12.14
N ASP A 165 9.07 -22.20 13.33
CA ASP A 165 8.11 -21.67 14.33
C ASP A 165 8.39 -20.19 14.61
N PRO A 166 7.71 -19.27 13.89
CA PRO A 166 7.88 -17.83 14.07
C PRO A 166 7.51 -17.33 15.47
N LEU A 167 6.58 -18.01 16.17
CA LEU A 167 6.02 -17.51 17.42
C LEU A 167 7.04 -17.49 18.55
N VAL A 168 8.04 -18.37 18.51
CA VAL A 168 9.16 -18.44 19.48
C VAL A 168 10.01 -17.17 19.46
N PHE A 169 10.10 -16.50 18.31
CA PHE A 169 10.92 -15.30 18.14
C PHE A 169 10.14 -14.00 18.40
N LEU A 170 8.82 -14.08 18.54
CA LEU A 170 7.96 -12.92 18.71
C LEU A 170 7.75 -12.57 20.19
N PRO A 171 7.60 -11.28 20.51
CA PRO A 171 7.23 -10.87 21.85
C PRO A 171 5.83 -11.38 22.20
N MET A 172 5.59 -11.63 23.49
CA MET A 172 4.29 -12.11 23.97
C MET A 172 3.14 -11.17 23.61
N HIS A 173 3.40 -9.87 23.64
CA HIS A 173 2.40 -8.83 23.35
C HIS A 173 2.91 -7.94 22.22
N LEU A 174 2.05 -7.74 21.22
CA LEU A 174 2.22 -6.75 20.17
C LEU A 174 1.04 -5.78 20.20
N PRO A 175 1.27 -4.48 19.94
CA PRO A 175 0.20 -3.50 19.93
C PRO A 175 -0.71 -3.72 18.71
N VAL A 176 -1.97 -3.32 18.83
CA VAL A 176 -2.87 -3.28 17.67
C VAL A 176 -2.40 -2.18 16.72
N ALA A 177 -2.19 -2.52 15.45
CA ALA A 177 -1.72 -1.61 14.42
C ALA A 177 -2.65 -1.60 13.20
N ASP A 178 -2.58 -0.54 12.41
CA ASP A 178 -3.27 -0.44 11.12
C ASP A 178 -2.33 -0.87 9.98
N LEU A 179 -1.05 -0.48 10.10
CA LEU A 179 0.02 -0.73 9.14
C LEU A 179 1.25 -1.32 9.82
N VAL A 180 1.82 -2.38 9.23
CA VAL A 180 3.15 -2.90 9.59
C VAL A 180 4.18 -2.44 8.58
N LEU A 181 5.29 -1.87 9.06
CA LEU A 181 6.46 -1.55 8.26
C LEU A 181 7.60 -2.51 8.61
N SER A 182 8.01 -3.35 7.66
CA SER A 182 9.04 -4.38 7.84
C SER A 182 10.42 -3.89 7.39
N LEU A 183 11.25 -3.47 8.33
CA LEU A 183 12.62 -3.00 8.12
C LEU A 183 13.65 -4.03 8.59
N GLY A 184 13.40 -5.30 8.27
CA GLY A 184 14.33 -6.39 8.50
C GLY A 184 15.58 -6.27 7.64
N GLU A 185 16.72 -6.69 8.18
CA GLU A 185 18.00 -6.76 7.47
C GLU A 185 18.45 -8.23 7.31
N SER A 186 17.50 -9.18 7.39
CA SER A 186 17.71 -10.61 7.16
C SER A 186 16.45 -11.30 6.64
N THR A 187 16.62 -12.43 5.95
CA THR A 187 15.52 -13.27 5.47
C THR A 187 14.66 -13.82 6.62
N GLY A 188 15.28 -14.14 7.75
CA GLY A 188 14.57 -14.59 8.95
C GLY A 188 13.61 -13.54 9.48
N ALA A 189 13.99 -12.25 9.47
CA ALA A 189 13.09 -11.19 9.89
C ALA A 189 11.89 -11.01 8.96
N ALA A 190 12.09 -11.18 7.65
CA ALA A 190 11.00 -11.13 6.67
C ALA A 190 9.99 -12.28 6.89
N GLN A 191 10.46 -13.47 7.29
CA GLN A 191 9.59 -14.63 7.58
C GLN A 191 8.71 -14.46 8.83
N LEU A 192 9.04 -13.52 9.74
CA LEU A 192 8.19 -13.22 10.90
C LEU A 192 6.94 -12.40 10.55
N LEU A 193 6.89 -11.83 9.34
CA LEU A 193 5.89 -10.84 8.95
C LEU A 193 4.43 -11.34 9.03
N PRO A 194 4.07 -12.56 8.59
CA PRO A 194 2.69 -13.05 8.72
C PRO A 194 2.23 -13.15 10.18
N SER A 195 3.06 -13.72 11.06
CA SER A 195 2.72 -13.84 12.48
C SER A 195 2.68 -12.49 13.22
N ILE A 196 3.46 -11.50 12.78
CA ILE A 196 3.34 -10.12 13.27
C ILE A 196 2.00 -9.52 12.86
N VAL A 197 1.59 -9.72 11.61
CA VAL A 197 0.31 -9.23 11.09
C VAL A 197 -0.85 -9.83 11.88
N GLU A 198 -0.85 -11.13 12.16
CA GLU A 198 -1.86 -11.79 12.99
C GLU A 198 -1.94 -11.15 14.38
N ARG A 199 -0.80 -11.02 15.07
CA ARG A 199 -0.73 -10.51 16.45
C ARG A 199 -1.04 -9.01 16.58
N THR A 200 -0.78 -8.24 15.54
CA THR A 200 -1.08 -6.79 15.51
C THR A 200 -2.47 -6.51 14.94
N SER A 201 -3.10 -7.50 14.29
CA SER A 201 -4.33 -7.35 13.51
C SER A 201 -4.23 -6.27 12.42
N ALA A 202 -3.01 -6.04 11.92
CA ALA A 202 -2.75 -5.05 10.89
C ALA A 202 -3.44 -5.41 9.57
N ARG A 203 -3.86 -4.39 8.83
CA ARG A 203 -4.61 -4.54 7.58
C ARG A 203 -3.78 -4.23 6.36
N ALA A 204 -2.58 -3.72 6.58
CA ALA A 204 -1.63 -3.35 5.54
C ALA A 204 -0.19 -3.65 5.97
N VAL A 205 0.65 -3.93 4.98
CA VAL A 205 2.07 -4.19 5.15
C VAL A 205 2.88 -3.47 4.08
N ILE A 206 3.94 -2.79 4.51
CA ILE A 206 5.01 -2.30 3.62
C ILE A 206 6.28 -3.08 3.96
N ALA A 207 6.80 -3.85 2.99
CA ALA A 207 8.01 -4.66 3.12
C ALA A 207 9.01 -4.29 2.00
N PRO A 208 9.79 -3.21 2.17
CA PRO A 208 10.68 -2.72 1.14
C PRO A 208 11.84 -3.69 0.85
N VAL A 209 12.22 -3.75 -0.42
CA VAL A 209 13.38 -4.51 -0.90
C VAL A 209 14.48 -3.52 -1.25
N ASP A 210 15.24 -3.08 -0.24
CA ASP A 210 16.48 -2.32 -0.45
C ASP A 210 17.69 -3.24 -0.68
N SER A 211 17.57 -4.51 -0.34
CA SER A 211 18.55 -5.55 -0.65
C SER A 211 17.85 -6.89 -0.86
N VAL A 212 18.08 -7.51 -2.01
CA VAL A 212 17.56 -8.87 -2.31
C VAL A 212 18.15 -9.95 -1.41
N ALA A 213 19.25 -9.66 -0.69
CA ALA A 213 19.80 -10.56 0.32
C ALA A 213 18.96 -10.59 1.60
N TRP A 214 18.17 -9.54 1.87
CA TRP A 214 17.28 -9.47 3.04
C TRP A 214 15.88 -9.95 2.70
N LEU A 215 15.39 -9.59 1.52
CA LEU A 215 14.09 -10.02 1.02
C LEU A 215 14.23 -10.44 -0.45
N PRO A 216 14.56 -11.72 -0.71
CA PRO A 216 14.62 -12.29 -2.05
C PRO A 216 13.25 -12.24 -2.74
N ASP A 217 13.24 -12.14 -4.07
CA ASP A 217 11.99 -12.03 -4.85
C ASP A 217 11.05 -13.23 -4.64
N GLY A 218 11.61 -14.44 -4.49
CA GLY A 218 10.83 -15.64 -4.17
C GLY A 218 10.11 -15.52 -2.82
N LEU A 219 10.81 -15.06 -1.78
CA LEU A 219 10.23 -14.83 -0.45
C LEU A 219 9.21 -13.68 -0.47
N ALA A 220 9.49 -12.60 -1.22
CA ALA A 220 8.52 -11.51 -1.41
C ALA A 220 7.24 -12.00 -2.11
N GLY A 221 7.36 -12.89 -3.09
CA GLY A 221 6.24 -13.54 -3.75
C GLY A 221 5.43 -14.42 -2.79
N GLN A 222 6.10 -15.25 -1.99
CA GLN A 222 5.45 -16.09 -0.97
C GLN A 222 4.70 -15.24 0.07
N LEU A 223 5.36 -14.22 0.63
CA LEU A 223 4.74 -13.31 1.60
C LEU A 223 3.54 -12.58 0.99
N ARG A 224 3.59 -12.20 -0.29
CA ARG A 224 2.46 -11.57 -0.97
C ARG A 224 1.23 -12.48 -1.01
N VAL A 225 1.43 -13.74 -1.43
CA VAL A 225 0.34 -14.73 -1.48
C VAL A 225 -0.23 -14.95 -0.09
N GLN A 226 0.62 -15.17 0.90
CA GLN A 226 0.20 -15.42 2.28
C GLN A 226 -0.57 -14.23 2.88
N LEU A 227 -0.07 -13.00 2.71
CA LEU A 227 -0.76 -11.80 3.19
C LEU A 227 -2.10 -11.62 2.48
N MET A 228 -2.18 -11.92 1.18
CA MET A 228 -3.43 -11.87 0.43
C MET A 228 -4.46 -12.89 0.95
N GLU A 229 -4.03 -14.12 1.27
CA GLU A 229 -4.89 -15.15 1.89
C GLU A 229 -5.40 -14.72 3.27
N MET A 230 -4.61 -13.93 4.00
CA MET A 230 -5.01 -13.30 5.27
C MET A 230 -5.91 -12.07 5.10
N GLY A 231 -6.19 -11.65 3.85
CA GLY A 231 -6.95 -10.44 3.56
C GLY A 231 -6.17 -9.14 3.79
N VAL A 232 -4.84 -9.18 3.82
CA VAL A 232 -3.97 -8.04 4.13
C VAL A 232 -3.28 -7.52 2.88
N THR A 233 -3.35 -6.22 2.62
CA THR A 233 -2.64 -5.60 1.49
C THR A 233 -1.15 -5.51 1.80
N GLY A 234 -0.31 -6.28 1.09
CA GLY A 234 1.15 -6.20 1.19
C GLY A 234 1.81 -5.58 -0.04
N VAL A 235 2.62 -4.54 0.16
CA VAL A 235 3.43 -3.92 -0.91
C VAL A 235 4.92 -4.12 -0.68
N PHE A 236 5.65 -4.28 -1.78
CA PHE A 236 7.07 -4.66 -1.78
C PHE A 236 7.92 -3.69 -2.64
N PRO A 237 8.02 -2.41 -2.27
CA PRO A 237 8.73 -1.41 -3.06
C PRO A 237 10.23 -1.71 -3.14
N LYS A 238 10.78 -1.63 -4.34
CA LYS A 238 12.15 -2.01 -4.69
C LYS A 238 12.81 -0.94 -5.60
N PRO A 239 13.72 -0.09 -5.09
CA PRO A 239 14.03 0.14 -3.67
C PRO A 239 12.85 0.79 -2.93
N PHE A 240 12.94 0.98 -1.61
CA PHE A 240 11.84 1.52 -0.80
C PHE A 240 11.31 2.86 -1.34
N CYS A 241 12.20 3.75 -1.80
CA CYS A 241 11.83 5.03 -2.40
C CYS A 241 11.16 4.92 -3.78
N SER A 242 10.86 3.71 -4.29
CA SER A 242 10.00 3.54 -5.47
C SER A 242 8.52 3.71 -5.16
N LEU A 243 8.13 3.61 -3.86
CA LEU A 243 6.76 3.68 -3.36
C LEU A 243 6.12 5.06 -3.60
N THR A 244 4.92 5.06 -4.14
CA THR A 244 4.01 6.21 -4.25
C THR A 244 2.72 5.90 -3.50
N GLU A 245 1.78 6.84 -3.45
CA GLU A 245 0.48 6.66 -2.77
C GLU A 245 -0.38 5.55 -3.37
N ARG A 246 -0.12 5.16 -4.63
CA ARG A 246 -0.97 4.24 -5.40
C ARG A 246 -0.20 3.15 -6.13
N SER A 247 1.12 3.24 -6.19
CA SER A 247 1.96 2.29 -6.92
C SER A 247 3.35 2.16 -6.34
N TYR A 248 4.08 1.14 -6.76
CA TYR A 248 5.52 1.03 -6.52
C TYR A 248 6.21 0.43 -7.74
N ASN A 249 7.53 0.62 -7.83
CA ASN A 249 8.37 0.17 -8.95
C ASN A 249 8.02 0.79 -10.32
N GLY A 250 7.24 1.87 -10.34
CA GLY A 250 6.92 2.64 -11.55
C GLY A 250 8.08 3.47 -12.12
N PRO A 251 7.86 4.16 -13.27
CA PRO A 251 8.90 4.76 -14.11
C PRO A 251 10.00 5.51 -13.33
N GLY A 252 11.26 5.25 -13.66
CA GLY A 252 12.47 5.67 -12.90
C GLY A 252 13.33 4.49 -12.41
N THR A 253 12.77 3.27 -12.44
CA THR A 253 13.38 1.96 -12.16
C THR A 253 14.09 1.31 -13.37
N GLY A 254 14.67 2.09 -14.29
CA GLY A 254 15.31 1.55 -15.50
C GLY A 254 14.90 2.20 -16.82
N ALA A 255 14.50 3.48 -16.80
CA ALA A 255 14.48 4.28 -18.01
C ALA A 255 15.94 4.64 -18.35
N LYS A 256 16.41 4.17 -19.52
CA LYS A 256 17.75 4.40 -20.05
C LYS A 256 18.19 5.85 -19.84
N SER A 257 19.21 6.08 -19.02
CA SER A 257 20.07 7.24 -19.21
C SER A 257 21.01 6.90 -20.36
N ASP A 258 20.95 7.66 -21.45
CA ASP A 258 21.80 7.48 -22.63
C ASP A 258 23.29 7.61 -22.25
N GLY A 259 23.91 6.46 -21.97
CA GLY A 259 25.34 6.29 -21.81
C GLY A 259 25.78 5.07 -22.63
N PRO A 260 26.94 5.12 -23.32
CA PRO A 260 27.38 4.04 -24.19
C PRO A 260 27.88 2.87 -23.33
N GLY A 261 27.03 1.88 -23.11
CA GLY A 261 27.33 0.66 -22.35
C GLY A 261 26.69 -0.56 -23.02
N THR A 262 27.54 -1.54 -23.30
CA THR A 262 27.31 -2.78 -24.04
C THR A 262 26.10 -3.60 -23.55
N GLY A 263 25.37 -4.17 -24.51
CA GLY A 263 24.09 -4.82 -24.28
C GLY A 263 24.12 -6.11 -23.46
N ALA A 264 22.99 -6.32 -22.77
CA ALA A 264 22.43 -7.62 -22.44
C ALA A 264 20.90 -7.48 -22.52
N GLN A 265 20.32 -7.95 -23.62
CA GLN A 265 18.87 -8.14 -23.74
C GLN A 265 18.52 -9.47 -23.08
N SER A 266 18.14 -9.46 -21.81
CA SER A 266 17.48 -10.61 -21.18
C SER A 266 16.60 -10.20 -20.00
N GLY A 267 15.32 -10.54 -20.10
CA GLY A 267 14.50 -11.03 -18.99
C GLY A 267 13.91 -10.02 -17.99
N VAL A 268 12.61 -9.74 -18.15
CA VAL A 268 11.69 -9.18 -17.14
C VAL A 268 12.05 -7.80 -16.62
N ARG A 269 11.53 -6.75 -17.28
CA ARG A 269 11.48 -5.40 -16.70
C ARG A 269 10.57 -5.43 -15.47
N GLN A 270 11.00 -4.90 -14.32
CA GLN A 270 10.06 -4.66 -13.23
C GLN A 270 8.87 -3.83 -13.73
N GLN A 271 7.68 -4.40 -13.59
CA GLN A 271 6.43 -3.76 -13.93
C GLN A 271 5.95 -2.96 -12.72
N GLU A 272 5.48 -1.74 -12.95
CA GLU A 272 4.79 -0.96 -11.93
C GLU A 272 3.65 -1.78 -11.34
N VAL A 273 3.56 -1.81 -10.01
CA VAL A 273 2.49 -2.51 -9.31
C VAL A 273 1.61 -1.48 -8.63
N SER A 274 0.36 -1.41 -9.06
CA SER A 274 -0.66 -0.56 -8.45
C SER A 274 -1.29 -1.25 -7.24
N PHE A 275 -1.72 -0.46 -6.26
CA PHE A 275 -2.48 -0.91 -5.10
C PHE A 275 -3.46 0.17 -4.65
N GLU A 276 -4.47 -0.24 -3.90
CA GLU A 276 -5.39 0.67 -3.23
C GLU A 276 -5.44 0.30 -1.75
N ASN A 277 -4.88 1.15 -0.91
CA ASN A 277 -4.97 0.96 0.54
C ASN A 277 -4.74 2.32 1.24
N PRO A 278 -5.69 2.79 2.07
CA PRO A 278 -5.61 4.13 2.64
C PRO A 278 -4.44 4.31 3.61
N TRP A 279 -4.02 3.27 4.34
CA TRP A 279 -2.90 3.37 5.28
C TRP A 279 -1.55 3.35 4.57
N ILE A 280 -1.41 2.54 3.50
CA ILE A 280 -0.21 2.57 2.66
C ILE A 280 -0.12 3.88 1.92
N GLY A 281 -1.24 4.38 1.37
CA GLY A 281 -1.32 5.66 0.70
C GLY A 281 -0.95 6.82 1.62
N GLU A 282 -1.51 6.85 2.83
CA GLU A 282 -1.18 7.84 3.86
C GLU A 282 0.30 7.76 4.27
N PHE A 283 0.84 6.55 4.49
CA PHE A 283 2.28 6.42 4.73
C PHE A 283 3.11 6.99 3.58
N ALA A 284 2.75 6.62 2.35
CA ALA A 284 3.43 7.00 1.13
C ALA A 284 3.16 8.45 0.71
N HIS A 285 2.24 9.16 1.36
CA HIS A 285 2.08 10.61 1.21
C HIS A 285 3.26 11.35 1.87
N HIS A 286 3.70 10.87 3.05
CA HIS A 286 4.80 11.48 3.82
C HIS A 286 6.16 10.83 3.53
N PHE A 287 6.18 9.52 3.27
CA PHE A 287 7.39 8.70 3.15
C PHE A 287 7.32 7.76 1.92
N GLY A 288 8.04 8.11 0.86
CA GLY A 288 8.06 7.31 -0.37
C GLY A 288 9.02 7.88 -1.41
N ARG A 289 8.57 7.97 -2.65
CA ARG A 289 9.33 8.57 -3.75
C ARG A 289 9.51 10.06 -3.51
N PRO A 290 10.73 10.61 -3.44
CA PRO A 290 10.94 12.01 -3.09
C PRO A 290 10.10 12.98 -3.94
N ALA A 291 9.58 14.03 -3.29
CA ALA A 291 8.93 15.16 -3.95
C ALA A 291 9.34 16.46 -3.26
N PHE A 292 9.61 17.49 -4.05
CA PHE A 292 10.09 18.78 -3.58
C PHE A 292 9.19 19.90 -4.08
N ARG A 293 9.33 21.07 -3.46
CA ARG A 293 8.98 22.35 -4.05
C ARG A 293 10.19 23.26 -3.99
N ILE A 294 10.64 23.73 -5.15
CA ILE A 294 11.91 24.46 -5.29
C ILE A 294 11.63 25.92 -5.67
N GLU A 295 12.15 26.85 -4.89
CA GLU A 295 12.11 28.29 -5.19
C GLU A 295 13.50 28.77 -5.64
N CYS A 296 13.58 29.62 -6.67
CA CYS A 296 14.82 30.14 -7.24
C CYS A 296 14.88 31.69 -7.21
N ASP A 297 16.08 32.27 -7.19
CA ASP A 297 16.29 33.73 -7.23
C ASP A 297 16.04 34.29 -8.65
N GLY A 298 15.15 35.29 -8.76
CA GLY A 298 14.69 35.87 -10.03
C GLY A 298 13.50 36.83 -9.87
N GLN A 299 13.67 37.84 -9.00
CA GLN A 299 12.91 39.09 -8.76
C GLN A 299 11.37 39.17 -8.96
N ARG A 300 10.67 39.38 -7.83
CA ARG A 300 9.37 40.09 -7.68
C ARG A 300 8.24 39.72 -8.66
N CYS A 301 7.65 38.54 -8.51
CA CYS A 301 6.23 38.36 -8.83
C CYS A 301 5.50 37.95 -7.55
N GLN A 302 4.50 38.73 -7.14
CA GLN A 302 3.71 38.54 -5.91
C GLN A 302 2.79 37.29 -5.94
N ARG A 303 3.11 36.26 -6.73
CA ARG A 303 2.39 34.99 -6.86
C ARG A 303 3.36 33.91 -7.34
N PRO A 304 3.14 32.61 -7.01
CA PRO A 304 4.11 31.55 -7.29
C PRO A 304 4.32 31.43 -8.81
N LEU A 305 5.46 31.90 -9.31
CA LEU A 305 5.79 31.82 -10.73
C LEU A 305 6.67 30.60 -10.98
N ARG A 306 6.22 29.84 -11.99
CA ARG A 306 6.77 28.61 -12.54
C ARG A 306 8.15 28.88 -13.17
N VAL A 307 9.05 27.90 -13.05
CA VAL A 307 10.50 28.06 -13.14
C VAL A 307 10.99 27.82 -14.57
N LEU A 308 10.71 28.71 -15.52
CA LEU A 308 11.47 28.78 -16.78
C LEU A 308 11.56 30.21 -17.36
N ALA A 309 11.50 31.24 -16.52
CA ALA A 309 11.93 32.57 -16.94
C ALA A 309 13.47 32.62 -16.93
N ALA A 310 14.06 32.83 -18.11
CA ALA A 310 15.49 33.00 -18.36
C ALA A 310 16.10 34.06 -17.41
N GLY A 311 16.60 33.62 -16.26
CA GLY A 311 17.04 34.50 -15.19
C GLY A 311 17.13 33.86 -13.80
N CYS A 312 16.55 32.68 -13.57
CA CYS A 312 16.71 31.96 -12.31
C CYS A 312 18.15 31.42 -12.15
N GLN A 313 18.98 32.08 -11.32
CA GLN A 313 20.40 31.69 -11.21
C GLN A 313 20.69 30.71 -10.08
N ARG A 314 19.92 30.69 -8.98
CA ARG A 314 20.19 29.82 -7.82
C ARG A 314 18.93 29.40 -7.10
N ILE A 315 18.97 28.20 -6.51
CA ILE A 315 17.93 27.71 -5.60
C ILE A 315 18.03 28.47 -4.27
N VAL A 316 16.95 29.13 -3.86
CA VAL A 316 16.87 29.86 -2.58
C VAL A 316 16.16 29.06 -1.50
N LYS A 317 15.28 28.13 -1.88
CA LYS A 317 14.52 27.31 -0.94
C LYS A 317 14.17 25.97 -1.56
N VAL A 318 14.19 24.92 -0.74
CA VAL A 318 13.68 23.60 -1.09
C VAL A 318 12.80 23.11 0.04
N GLU A 319 11.49 23.06 -0.20
CA GLU A 319 10.54 22.40 0.68
C GLU A 319 10.46 20.92 0.30
N VAL A 320 10.42 20.04 1.30
CA VAL A 320 10.25 18.60 1.08
C VAL A 320 8.78 18.28 1.27
N GLU A 321 8.05 18.08 0.17
CA GLU A 321 6.64 17.69 0.18
C GLU A 321 6.51 16.21 0.58
N ARG A 322 7.42 15.37 0.10
CA ARG A 322 7.52 13.96 0.50
C ARG A 322 8.97 13.52 0.63
N ASP A 323 9.30 12.89 1.75
CA ASP A 323 10.66 12.39 2.00
C ASP A 323 10.81 10.93 1.56
N ALA A 324 12.04 10.49 1.31
CA ALA A 324 12.33 9.07 1.34
C ALA A 324 12.23 8.59 2.80
N ALA A 325 11.73 7.38 3.05
CA ALA A 325 11.58 6.86 4.42
C ALA A 325 12.88 6.91 5.24
N CYS A 326 14.05 6.81 4.59
CA CYS A 326 15.35 6.92 5.24
C CYS A 326 15.75 8.35 5.65
N GLY A 327 15.18 9.40 5.05
CA GLY A 327 15.55 10.79 5.27
C GLY A 327 16.47 11.39 4.20
N CYS A 328 16.69 10.66 3.09
CA CYS A 328 17.59 11.08 2.03
C CYS A 328 17.12 12.39 1.37
N ALA A 329 15.81 12.56 1.11
CA ALA A 329 15.31 13.74 0.42
C ALA A 329 15.54 15.01 1.24
N ARG A 330 15.30 14.97 2.57
CA ARG A 330 15.65 16.08 3.47
C ARG A 330 17.15 16.36 3.56
N SER A 331 17.99 15.34 3.43
CA SER A 331 19.45 15.52 3.38
C SER A 331 19.90 16.20 2.09
N VAL A 332 19.30 15.83 0.95
CA VAL A 332 19.57 16.43 -0.36
C VAL A 332 19.02 17.85 -0.44
N ALA A 333 17.79 18.09 0.00
CA ALA A 333 17.15 19.40 0.00
C ALA A 333 17.99 20.48 0.68
N ARG A 334 18.58 20.17 1.84
CA ARG A 334 19.47 21.10 2.57
C ARG A 334 20.72 21.48 1.77
N GLN A 335 21.23 20.58 0.93
CA GLN A 335 22.44 20.80 0.14
C GLN A 335 22.15 21.45 -1.21
N LEU A 336 20.90 21.38 -1.69
CA LEU A 336 20.46 22.03 -2.93
C LEU A 336 20.30 23.55 -2.79
N VAL A 337 20.07 24.07 -1.58
CA VAL A 337 20.02 25.51 -1.35
C VAL A 337 21.36 26.16 -1.72
N GLY A 338 21.32 27.17 -2.59
CA GLY A 338 22.49 27.87 -3.13
C GLY A 338 23.08 27.26 -4.41
N VAL A 339 22.59 26.10 -4.85
CA VAL A 339 23.04 25.45 -6.10
C VAL A 339 22.46 26.18 -7.32
N ASP A 340 23.25 26.26 -8.40
CA ASP A 340 22.80 26.75 -9.71
C ASP A 340 21.75 25.80 -10.26
N VAL A 341 20.63 26.34 -10.75
CA VAL A 341 19.50 25.56 -11.27
C VAL A 341 19.93 24.57 -12.36
N ARG A 342 20.91 24.95 -13.19
CA ARG A 342 21.45 24.10 -14.28
C ARG A 342 22.23 22.90 -13.77
N GLU A 343 22.79 22.99 -12.57
CA GLU A 343 23.55 21.91 -11.93
C GLU A 343 22.69 21.08 -10.97
N ALA A 344 21.48 21.53 -10.63
CA ALA A 344 20.66 20.98 -9.55
C ALA A 344 20.41 19.48 -9.67
N ILE A 345 20.09 18.99 -10.88
CA ILE A 345 19.82 17.57 -11.14
C ILE A 345 21.09 16.72 -10.89
N GLN A 346 22.23 17.16 -11.41
CA GLN A 346 23.51 16.47 -11.21
C GLN A 346 23.91 16.48 -9.74
N ARG A 347 23.79 17.64 -9.08
CA ARG A 347 24.12 17.83 -7.66
C ARG A 347 23.22 17.00 -6.75
N ALA A 348 21.93 16.88 -7.06
CA ALA A 348 21.00 16.01 -6.34
C ALA A 348 21.45 14.54 -6.36
N GLY A 349 21.88 14.06 -7.53
CA GLY A 349 22.45 12.71 -7.67
C GLY A 349 23.73 12.51 -6.85
N LEU A 350 24.62 13.51 -6.82
CA LEU A 350 25.85 13.48 -6.02
C LEU A 350 25.56 13.50 -4.51
N PHE A 351 24.67 14.38 -4.06
CA PHE A 351 24.27 14.47 -2.66
C PHE A 351 23.57 13.19 -2.17
N HIS A 352 22.82 12.53 -3.04
CA HIS A 352 22.27 11.20 -2.77
C HIS A 352 23.39 10.16 -2.60
N HIS A 353 24.42 10.16 -3.43
CA HIS A 353 25.56 9.24 -3.29
C HIS A 353 26.36 9.45 -2.00
N HIS A 354 26.44 10.69 -1.51
CA HIS A 354 27.07 11.00 -0.22
C HIS A 354 26.18 10.65 0.98
N TYR A 355 24.87 10.46 0.77
CA TYR A 355 23.97 10.01 1.81
C TYR A 355 24.18 8.51 2.07
N PRO A 356 24.11 8.00 3.33
CA PRO A 356 24.40 6.60 3.62
C PRO A 356 23.22 5.67 3.25
N CYS A 357 22.77 5.70 2.00
CA CYS A 357 21.72 4.82 1.50
C CYS A 357 22.18 3.35 1.59
N ARG A 358 21.28 2.43 1.97
CA ARG A 358 21.57 0.99 1.96
C ARG A 358 20.78 0.21 0.92
N ALA A 359 20.19 0.91 -0.04
CA ALA A 359 19.86 0.27 -1.31
C ALA A 359 21.14 -0.38 -1.85
N THR A 360 21.06 -1.65 -2.22
CA THR A 360 22.24 -2.43 -2.59
C THR A 360 22.93 -1.87 -3.84
N LYS A 361 24.25 -2.01 -3.87
CA LYS A 361 25.09 -1.75 -5.05
C LYS A 361 25.12 -2.93 -6.02
N CYS A 362 24.65 -4.10 -5.58
CA CYS A 362 24.53 -5.27 -6.45
C CYS A 362 23.49 -5.00 -7.54
N VAL A 363 23.79 -5.42 -8.76
CA VAL A 363 22.83 -5.38 -9.87
C VAL A 363 21.65 -6.26 -9.50
N ASP A 364 20.46 -5.68 -9.53
CA ASP A 364 19.24 -6.43 -9.33
C ASP A 364 18.85 -7.15 -10.64
N PRO A 365 18.66 -8.48 -10.65
CA PRO A 365 18.35 -9.21 -11.87
C PRO A 365 17.08 -8.74 -12.59
N ALA A 366 16.07 -8.25 -11.85
CA ALA A 366 14.80 -7.80 -12.42
C ALA A 366 14.83 -6.33 -12.91
N LEU A 367 15.80 -5.53 -12.47
CA LEU A 367 15.96 -4.14 -12.91
C LEU A 367 17.10 -3.97 -13.92
N GLY A 368 18.08 -4.86 -13.91
CA GLY A 368 19.29 -4.74 -14.73
C GLY A 368 20.24 -3.63 -14.25
N GLU A 369 19.96 -2.99 -13.10
CA GLU A 369 20.80 -1.97 -12.49
C GLU A 369 20.85 -2.12 -10.96
N PRO A 370 21.83 -1.50 -10.28
CA PRO A 370 21.85 -1.46 -8.81
C PRO A 370 20.64 -0.73 -8.21
N LEU A 371 20.10 -1.20 -7.09
CA LEU A 371 18.99 -0.52 -6.41
C LEU A 371 19.36 0.89 -5.94
N ILE A 372 20.63 1.13 -5.59
CA ILE A 372 21.11 2.47 -5.27
C ILE A 372 21.07 3.42 -6.48
N GLN A 373 21.25 2.89 -7.69
CA GLN A 373 21.17 3.68 -8.92
C GLN A 373 19.72 4.09 -9.20
N ALA A 374 18.78 3.15 -9.12
CA ALA A 374 17.34 3.44 -9.19
C ALA A 374 16.92 4.49 -8.14
N SER A 375 17.41 4.35 -6.91
CA SER A 375 17.19 5.33 -5.83
C SER A 375 17.72 6.73 -6.19
N GLY A 376 18.91 6.80 -6.78
CA GLY A 376 19.50 8.05 -7.26
C GLY A 376 18.71 8.67 -8.42
N ASN A 377 18.20 7.83 -9.33
CA ASN A 377 17.34 8.27 -10.45
C ASN A 377 16.05 8.91 -9.94
N PHE A 378 15.37 8.32 -8.95
CA PHE A 378 14.20 8.94 -8.32
C PHE A 378 14.51 10.29 -7.69
N MET A 379 15.68 10.45 -7.06
CA MET A 379 16.10 11.73 -6.49
C MET A 379 16.31 12.79 -7.58
N ARG A 380 16.99 12.43 -8.68
CA ARG A 380 17.22 13.33 -9.81
C ARG A 380 15.90 13.73 -10.47
N GLN A 381 15.01 12.76 -10.70
CA GLN A 381 13.69 12.98 -11.28
C GLN A 381 12.83 13.90 -10.41
N ALA A 382 12.88 13.76 -9.08
CA ALA A 382 12.14 14.64 -8.17
C ALA A 382 12.58 16.11 -8.27
N VAL A 383 13.86 16.36 -8.58
CA VAL A 383 14.38 17.72 -8.81
C VAL A 383 14.07 18.20 -10.22
N GLU A 384 14.23 17.33 -11.22
CA GLU A 384 13.93 17.60 -12.62
C GLU A 384 12.47 17.99 -12.84
N VAL A 385 11.52 17.26 -12.24
CA VAL A 385 10.08 17.57 -12.35
C VAL A 385 9.76 18.97 -11.84
N GLU A 386 10.42 19.45 -10.79
CA GLU A 386 10.14 20.77 -10.23
C GLU A 386 10.84 21.90 -10.99
N ILE A 387 12.01 21.63 -11.57
CA ILE A 387 12.77 22.64 -12.34
C ILE A 387 12.31 22.69 -13.81
N GLY A 388 11.80 21.59 -14.36
CA GLY A 388 11.36 21.46 -15.76
C GLY A 388 9.87 21.70 -16.01
N ARG A 389 9.09 22.10 -14.99
CA ARG A 389 7.68 22.50 -15.15
C ARG A 389 7.60 23.86 -15.85
N GLU A 390 7.22 23.84 -17.14
CA GLU A 390 6.86 25.02 -17.97
C GLU A 390 5.62 25.77 -17.44
#